data_AF-A0A945REK6-F1
#
_entry.id   AF-A0A945REK6-F1
#
_cell.length_a   1.000
_cell.length_b   1.000
_cell.length_c   1.000
_cell.angle_alpha   90.00
_cell.angle_beta   90.00
_cell.angle_gamma   90.00
#
_symmetry.space_group_name_H-M   'P 1'
#
loop_
_entity.id
_entity.type
_entity.pdbx_description
1 polymer ?
#
loop_
_entity_poly.entity_id
_entity_poly.type
_entity_poly.pdbx_seq_one_letter_code
_entity_poly.pdbx_strand_id
1 'polypeptide(L)'
;FEDDNIVEIIEKPVNPPSNYAVTGCYLFTPDVFDVIRTLKPSDRGELEISHVNDKYVKDSAMGCTKLSGYWGDCGESIDKNMEVSTYVQKHAHVWNSEQEKGTLNEVQEQPIESRDFA
;
A
#
# COMPACT_ATOMS: atom_id res chain seq x y z
N PHE A 1 -13.39 8.41 -1.17
CA PHE A 1 -14.20 7.18 -1.19
C PHE A 1 -15.64 7.56 -1.41
N GLU A 2 -16.33 6.86 -2.29
CA GLU A 2 -17.78 6.93 -2.49
C GLU A 2 -18.29 5.49 -2.54
N ASP A 3 -19.26 5.14 -1.69
CA ASP A 3 -19.81 3.78 -1.58
C ASP A 3 -18.73 2.68 -1.48
N ASP A 4 -17.73 2.91 -0.61
CA ASP A 4 -16.54 2.08 -0.39
C ASP A 4 -15.55 1.93 -1.57
N ASN A 5 -15.77 2.64 -2.68
CA ASN A 5 -14.84 2.69 -3.81
C ASN A 5 -13.88 3.88 -3.72
N ILE A 6 -12.63 3.71 -4.16
CA ILE A 6 -11.70 4.83 -4.32
C ILE A 6 -12.12 5.65 -5.53
N VAL A 7 -12.21 6.97 -5.35
CA VAL A 7 -12.63 7.91 -6.39
C VAL A 7 -11.45 8.66 -6.98
N GLU A 8 -10.49 9.03 -6.14
CA GLU A 8 -9.34 9.85 -6.52
C GLU A 8 -8.21 9.64 -5.51
N ILE A 9 -6.97 9.75 -5.99
CA ILE A 9 -5.77 9.81 -5.15
C ILE A 9 -5.03 11.11 -5.43
N ILE A 10 -4.79 11.89 -4.38
CA ILE A 10 -4.12 13.20 -4.47
C ILE A 10 -2.82 13.15 -3.65
N GLU A 11 -1.69 13.48 -4.27
CA GLU A 11 -0.40 13.59 -3.60
C GLU A 11 -0.38 14.84 -2.71
N LYS A 12 -0.23 14.63 -1.39
CA LYS A 12 -0.01 15.69 -0.38
C LYS A 12 -0.93 16.92 -0.56
N PRO A 13 -2.26 16.75 -0.56
CA PRO A 13 -3.20 17.86 -0.70
C PRO A 13 -3.07 18.83 0.49
N VAL A 14 -3.12 20.14 0.22
CA VAL A 14 -3.16 21.18 1.27
C VAL A 14 -4.39 21.03 2.17
N ASN A 15 -5.53 20.64 1.56
CA ASN A 15 -6.76 20.34 2.27
C ASN A 15 -7.20 18.91 1.93
N PRO A 16 -6.85 17.90 2.76
CA PRO A 16 -7.15 16.51 2.48
C PRO A 16 -8.66 16.27 2.38
N PRO A 17 -9.15 15.59 1.33
CA PRO A 17 -10.58 15.30 1.18
C PRO A 17 -11.07 14.23 2.16
N SER A 18 -10.16 13.49 2.80
CA SER A 18 -10.48 12.47 3.80
C SER A 18 -9.33 12.22 4.77
N ASN A 19 -9.60 11.46 5.84
CA ASN A 19 -8.59 11.02 6.82
C ASN A 19 -7.87 9.71 6.40
N TYR A 20 -8.01 9.28 5.14
CA TYR A 20 -7.30 8.11 4.63
C TYR A 20 -5.99 8.53 3.95
N ALA A 21 -4.93 7.77 4.24
CA ALA A 21 -3.66 7.87 3.55
C ALA A 21 -3.38 6.55 2.80
N VAL A 22 -2.77 6.67 1.63
CA VAL A 22 -2.26 5.52 0.89
C VAL A 22 -0.94 5.10 1.53
N THR A 23 -0.85 3.84 1.99
CA THR A 23 0.38 3.31 2.59
C THR A 23 1.38 2.89 1.52
N GLY A 24 2.65 2.70 1.90
CA GLY A 24 3.74 2.34 0.98
C GLY A 24 3.74 0.90 0.47
N CYS A 25 2.58 0.25 0.32
CA CYS A 25 2.46 -1.13 -0.17
C CYS A 25 1.57 -1.17 -1.42
N TYR A 26 2.13 -1.61 -2.53
CA TYR A 26 1.48 -1.58 -3.84
C TYR A 26 1.71 -2.90 -4.57
N LEU A 27 0.66 -3.38 -5.24
CA LEU A 27 0.70 -4.58 -6.08
C LEU A 27 0.24 -4.16 -7.48
N PHE A 28 1.06 -4.44 -8.49
CA PHE A 28 0.78 -4.09 -9.87
C PHE A 28 1.01 -5.27 -10.80
N THR A 29 0.24 -5.32 -11.87
CA THR A 29 0.55 -6.10 -13.06
C THR A 29 1.66 -5.40 -13.88
N PRO A 30 2.35 -6.12 -14.81
CA PRO A 30 3.50 -5.58 -15.52
C PRO A 30 3.25 -4.33 -16.39
N ASP A 31 2.00 -4.04 -16.76
CA ASP A 31 1.60 -2.84 -17.51
C ASP A 31 1.91 -1.52 -16.77
N VAL A 32 2.18 -1.57 -15.46
CA VAL A 32 2.62 -0.40 -14.68
C VAL A 32 3.86 0.27 -15.27
N PHE A 33 4.74 -0.49 -15.92
CA PHE A 33 5.91 0.08 -16.58
C PHE A 33 5.55 0.96 -17.77
N ASP A 34 4.45 0.67 -18.47
CA ASP A 34 3.94 1.53 -19.53
C ASP A 34 3.33 2.81 -18.94
N VAL A 35 2.58 2.69 -17.84
CA VAL A 35 2.03 3.86 -17.12
C VAL A 35 3.15 4.79 -16.64
N ILE A 36 4.19 4.25 -15.99
CA ILE A 36 5.33 5.02 -15.48
C ILE A 36 6.02 5.83 -16.59
N ARG A 37 6.16 5.25 -17.80
CA ARG A 37 6.78 5.93 -18.95
C ARG A 37 6.00 7.15 -19.43
N THR A 38 4.71 7.26 -19.10
CA THR A 38 3.86 8.41 -19.47
C THR A 38 3.87 9.54 -18.45
N LEU A 39 4.43 9.31 -17.25
CA LEU A 39 4.41 10.28 -16.18
C LEU A 39 5.24 11.52 -16.53
N LYS A 40 4.78 12.66 -16.00
CA LYS A 40 5.53 13.91 -15.99
C LYS A 40 5.93 14.22 -14.55
N PRO A 41 7.09 14.88 -14.34
CA PRO A 41 7.48 15.36 -13.02
C PRO A 41 6.37 16.24 -12.42
N SER A 42 6.12 16.07 -11.12
CA SER A 42 5.24 16.96 -10.34
C SER A 42 5.88 18.34 -10.16
N ASP A 43 5.17 19.25 -9.50
CA ASP A 43 5.72 20.55 -9.07
C ASP A 43 6.96 20.41 -8.16
N ARG A 44 7.16 19.22 -7.58
CA ARG A 44 8.33 18.86 -6.77
C ARG A 44 9.49 18.29 -7.60
N GLY A 45 9.30 18.09 -8.90
CA GLY A 45 10.27 17.47 -9.80
C GLY A 45 10.35 15.94 -9.69
N GLU A 46 9.40 15.30 -8.99
CA GLU A 46 9.36 13.85 -8.75
C GLU A 46 8.36 13.15 -9.68
N LEU A 47 8.63 11.89 -10.04
CA LEU A 47 7.63 11.01 -10.64
C LEU A 47 6.83 10.35 -9.51
N GLU A 48 5.64 10.86 -9.26
CA GLU A 48 4.84 10.49 -8.08
C GLU A 48 4.12 9.16 -8.29
N ILE A 49 4.24 8.24 -7.32
CA ILE A 49 3.47 6.98 -7.30
C ILE A 49 1.97 7.24 -7.23
N SER A 50 1.55 8.33 -6.59
CA SER A 50 0.16 8.77 -6.51
C SER A 50 -0.45 9.04 -7.89
N HIS A 51 0.32 9.52 -8.87
CA HIS A 51 -0.16 9.66 -10.25
C HIS A 51 -0.38 8.32 -10.95
N VAL A 52 0.46 7.32 -10.65
CA VAL A 52 0.26 5.95 -11.16
C VAL A 52 -1.02 5.37 -10.57
N ASN A 53 -1.17 5.42 -9.25
CA ASN A 53 -2.34 4.88 -8.56
C ASN A 53 -3.63 5.55 -9.06
N ASP A 54 -3.63 6.87 -9.17
CA ASP A 54 -4.78 7.64 -9.66
C ASP A 54 -5.13 7.31 -11.13
N LYS A 55 -4.14 6.97 -11.98
CA LYS A 55 -4.40 6.44 -13.32
C LYS A 55 -5.19 5.13 -13.28
N TYR A 56 -4.80 4.19 -12.42
CA TYR A 56 -5.51 2.92 -12.26
C TYR A 56 -6.90 3.10 -11.64
N VAL A 57 -7.09 4.07 -10.73
CA VAL A 57 -8.42 4.47 -10.22
C VAL A 57 -9.31 4.93 -11.37
N LYS A 58 -8.81 5.84 -12.21
CA LYS A 58 -9.55 6.39 -13.36
C LYS A 58 -9.90 5.34 -14.41
N ASP A 59 -9.06 4.31 -14.53
CA ASP A 59 -9.31 3.17 -15.42
C ASP A 59 -10.23 2.11 -14.79
N SER A 60 -10.70 2.30 -13.56
CA SER A 60 -11.47 1.30 -12.79
C SER A 60 -10.75 -0.05 -12.65
N ALA A 61 -9.41 -0.02 -12.63
CA ALA A 61 -8.55 -1.20 -12.62
C ALA A 61 -7.80 -1.38 -11.29
N MET A 62 -8.25 -0.70 -10.23
CA MET A 62 -7.59 -0.70 -8.92
C MET A 62 -8.54 -1.15 -7.82
N GLY A 63 -8.12 -2.15 -7.05
CA GLY A 63 -8.71 -2.48 -5.75
C GLY A 63 -7.92 -1.87 -4.59
N CYS A 64 -8.50 -1.84 -3.40
CA CYS A 64 -7.77 -1.48 -2.19
C CYS A 64 -8.25 -2.29 -0.98
N THR A 65 -7.40 -2.35 0.04
CA THR A 65 -7.77 -2.90 1.35
C THR A 65 -7.48 -1.87 2.42
N LYS A 66 -8.48 -1.60 3.26
CA LYS A 66 -8.30 -0.74 4.44
C LYS A 66 -7.49 -1.51 5.47
N LEU A 67 -6.34 -0.97 5.86
CA LEU A 67 -5.51 -1.56 6.90
C LEU A 67 -6.13 -1.34 8.27
N SER A 68 -6.43 -2.42 8.99
CA SER A 68 -6.77 -2.38 10.40
C SER A 68 -5.52 -2.61 11.25
N GLY A 69 -5.30 -1.77 12.26
CA GLY A 69 -4.17 -1.89 13.17
C GLY A 69 -3.16 -0.76 13.01
N TYR A 70 -1.93 -1.00 13.45
CA TYR A 70 -0.88 0.01 13.47
C TYR A 70 -0.11 0.01 12.15
N TRP A 71 0.03 1.19 11.56
CA TRP A 71 0.97 1.48 10.50
C TRP A 71 1.88 2.60 10.98
N GLY A 72 3.19 2.39 10.88
CA GLY A 72 4.19 3.38 11.26
C GLY A 72 5.23 3.52 10.16
N ASP A 73 5.62 4.76 9.89
CA ASP A 73 6.71 5.11 9.00
C ASP A 73 7.89 5.66 9.83
N CYS A 74 9.11 5.28 9.44
CA CYS A 74 10.36 5.72 10.08
C CYS A 74 11.03 6.89 9.33
N GLY A 75 10.43 7.38 8.24
CA GLY A 75 11.01 8.41 7.38
C GLY A 75 10.80 9.86 7.84
N GLU A 76 9.85 10.13 8.76
CA GLU A 76 9.48 11.50 9.13
C GLU A 76 10.53 12.22 9.99
N SER A 77 11.02 11.58 11.06
CA SER A 77 11.99 12.15 12.00
C SER A 77 12.66 11.08 12.86
N ILE A 78 13.73 11.46 13.56
CA ILE A 78 14.40 10.58 14.54
C ILE A 78 13.42 10.17 15.65
N ASP A 79 12.60 11.10 16.14
CA ASP A 79 11.63 10.82 17.20
C ASP A 79 10.58 9.80 16.73
N LYS A 80 10.09 9.94 15.50
CA LYS A 80 9.14 8.99 14.90
C LYS A 80 9.74 7.61 14.70
N ASN A 81 10.98 7.55 14.23
CA ASN A 81 11.71 6.28 14.13
C ASN A 81 11.85 5.59 15.50
N MET A 82 12.13 6.33 16.56
CA MET A 82 12.22 5.80 17.93
C MET A 82 10.86 5.32 18.46
N GLU A 83 9.79 6.07 18.16
CA GLU A 83 8.41 5.70 18.49
C GLU A 83 8.02 4.37 17.84
N VAL A 84 8.22 4.23 16.53
CA VAL A 84 7.92 3.00 15.77
C VAL A 84 8.76 1.83 16.28
N SER A 85 10.06 2.05 16.51
CA SER A 85 10.96 1.01 17.04
C SER A 85 10.50 0.51 18.41
N THR A 86 10.09 1.41 19.30
CA THR A 86 9.55 1.07 20.62
C THR A 86 8.23 0.33 20.53
N TYR A 87 7.35 0.73 19.60
CA TYR A 87 6.09 0.05 19.34
C TYR A 87 6.35 -1.40 18.92
N VAL A 88 7.23 -1.62 17.92
CA VAL A 88 7.60 -2.95 17.44
C VAL A 88 8.22 -3.78 18.57
N GLN A 89 9.15 -3.23 19.36
CA GLN A 89 9.75 -3.95 20.49
C GLN A 89 8.71 -4.48 21.48
N LYS A 90 7.66 -3.70 21.77
CA LYS A 90 6.62 -4.05 22.75
C LYS A 90 5.59 -5.06 22.21
N HIS A 91 5.32 -5.03 20.92
CA HIS A 91 4.18 -5.74 20.32
C HIS A 91 4.58 -6.84 19.33
N ALA A 92 5.82 -6.86 18.84
CA ALA A 92 6.29 -7.91 17.97
C ALA A 92 6.35 -9.21 18.76
N HIS A 93 5.65 -10.23 18.25
CA HIS A 93 5.85 -11.58 18.71
C HIS A 93 7.26 -12.02 18.31
N VAL A 94 8.03 -12.58 19.25
CA VAL A 94 9.34 -13.14 18.93
C VAL A 94 9.10 -14.29 17.96
N TRP A 95 9.68 -14.19 16.76
CA TRP A 95 9.68 -15.27 15.79
C TRP A 95 10.31 -16.51 16.42
N ASN A 96 9.50 -17.53 16.69
CA ASN A 96 9.94 -18.79 17.27
C ASN A 96 10.01 -19.85 16.17
N SER A 97 11.21 -20.08 15.65
CA SER A 97 11.46 -20.92 14.46
C SER A 97 11.03 -22.39 14.59
N GLU A 98 10.73 -22.85 15.81
CA GLU A 98 10.23 -24.20 16.05
C GLU A 98 8.71 -24.36 15.83
N GLN A 99 7.92 -23.28 15.91
CA GLN A 99 6.46 -23.35 15.76
C GLN A 99 5.99 -23.39 14.29
N GLU A 100 6.79 -22.90 13.34
CA GLU A 100 6.39 -22.83 11.92
C GLU A 100 6.94 -23.94 11.01
N LYS A 101 7.80 -24.84 11.53
CA LYS A 101 8.19 -26.04 10.76
C LYS A 101 6.99 -26.94 10.44
N GLY A 102 5.85 -26.77 11.15
CA GLY A 102 4.60 -27.48 10.88
C GLY A 102 3.70 -26.82 9.83
N THR A 103 3.89 -25.54 9.49
CA THR A 103 2.95 -24.78 8.64
C THR A 103 3.47 -24.54 7.21
N LEU A 104 4.79 -24.58 6.98
CA LEU A 104 5.36 -24.38 5.65
C LEU A 104 5.06 -25.52 4.65
N ASN A 105 4.56 -26.67 5.10
CA ASN A 105 4.15 -27.77 4.23
C ASN A 105 2.64 -27.76 3.88
N GLU A 106 1.86 -26.78 4.37
CA GLU A 106 0.41 -26.69 4.14
C GLU A 106 -0.02 -25.46 3.33
N VAL A 107 0.91 -24.80 2.62
CA VAL A 107 0.51 -23.86 1.57
C VAL A 107 0.05 -24.67 0.36
N GLN A 108 -1.21 -25.13 0.39
CA GLN A 108 -1.88 -25.56 -0.82
C GLN A 108 -2.03 -24.35 -1.73
N GLU A 109 -1.30 -24.33 -2.84
CA GLU A 109 -1.55 -23.42 -3.95
C GLU A 109 -3.00 -23.61 -4.42
N GLN A 110 -3.89 -22.70 -4.03
CA GLN A 110 -5.21 -22.60 -4.64
C GLN A 110 -5.02 -21.82 -5.95
N PRO A 111 -5.50 -22.32 -7.10
CA PRO A 111 -5.44 -21.56 -8.34
C PRO A 111 -6.25 -20.27 -8.17
N ILE A 112 -5.67 -19.14 -8.57
CA ILE A 112 -6.38 -17.87 -8.66
C ILE A 112 -7.34 -17.98 -9.85
N GLU A 113 -8.64 -18.19 -9.60
CA GLU A 113 -9.64 -18.12 -10.65
C GLU A 113 -9.85 -16.67 -11.09
N SER A 114 -9.85 -16.44 -12.40
CA SER A 114 -9.83 -15.13 -13.06
C SER A 114 -11.18 -14.37 -13.01
N ARG A 115 -11.95 -14.44 -11.93
CA ARG A 115 -13.32 -13.88 -11.86
C ARG A 115 -13.55 -12.78 -10.82
N ASP A 116 -12.54 -12.37 -10.07
CA ASP A 116 -12.69 -11.34 -9.02
C ASP A 116 -12.28 -9.92 -9.46
N PHE A 117 -12.03 -9.71 -10.75
CA PHE A 117 -11.83 -8.39 -11.34
C PHE A 117 -12.79 -8.22 -12.52
N ALA A 118 -14.04 -7.89 -12.22
CA ALA A 118 -15.04 -7.40 -13.16
C ALA A 118 -15.90 -6.34 -12.47
#